data_AF-A0A540V7R9-F1
#
_entry.id   AF-A0A540V7R9-F1
#
_cell.length_a   1.000
_cell.length_b   1.000
_cell.length_c   1.000
_cell.angle_alpha   90.00
_cell.angle_beta   90.00
_cell.angle_gamma   90.00
#
_symmetry.space_group_name_H-M   'P 1'
#
loop_
_entity.id
_entity.type
_entity.pdbx_description
1 polymer ?
#
loop_
_entity_poly.entity_id
_entity_poly.type
_entity_poly.pdbx_seq_one_letter_code
_entity_poly.pdbx_strand_id
1 'polypeptide(L)'
;RIALPLFLGGPVAAGGYALATQSQPDFASAYRLGLSMTGAYAVTFSLKRIIRRPRPYAAGLVTRRDGLADTESRALTLDDRTAMPSGHATLAAAMATSWSLSHPRWYVITPAAVWATSTSLSRVHLGVHYVSDVAVGTAIGSGMAVLIHLLGDAITPTVFDANQGIDRPAVQVTMPLNY
;
A
#
# COMPACT_ATOMS: atom_id res chain seq x y z
N ARG A 1 13.12 -12.70 -1.01
CA ARG A 1 13.27 -11.45 -1.80
C ARG A 1 11.92 -10.73 -1.92
N ILE A 2 11.87 -9.45 -1.52
CA ILE A 2 10.70 -8.57 -1.64
C ILE A 2 10.64 -8.11 -3.11
N ALA A 3 9.49 -8.20 -3.78
CA ALA A 3 9.29 -7.65 -5.13
C ALA A 3 9.17 -6.11 -5.09
N LEU A 4 10.16 -5.45 -4.48
CA LEU A 4 10.28 -4.00 -4.36
C LEU A 4 10.04 -3.25 -5.69
N PRO A 5 10.55 -3.70 -6.86
CA PRO A 5 10.33 -2.97 -8.11
C PRO A 5 8.87 -2.92 -8.56
N LEU A 6 8.06 -3.96 -8.31
CA LEU A 6 6.66 -3.97 -8.74
C LEU A 6 5.82 -2.97 -7.94
N PHE A 7 6.06 -2.88 -6.64
CA PHE A 7 5.27 -2.02 -5.75
C PHE A 7 5.70 -0.55 -5.81
N LEU A 8 6.94 -0.25 -6.21
CA LEU A 8 7.35 1.12 -6.51
C LEU A 8 6.68 1.66 -7.78
N GLY A 9 6.29 0.78 -8.71
CA GLY A 9 5.62 1.17 -9.95
C GLY A 9 4.25 1.81 -9.73
N GLY A 10 3.52 1.43 -8.67
CA GLY A 10 2.18 1.94 -8.39
C GLY A 10 2.13 3.45 -8.13
N PRO A 11 2.84 3.95 -7.09
CA PRO A 11 2.91 5.38 -6.80
C PRO A 11 3.52 6.19 -7.95
N VAL A 12 4.51 5.64 -8.64
CA VAL A 12 5.14 6.31 -9.80
C VAL A 12 4.15 6.45 -10.96
N ALA A 13 3.41 5.38 -11.29
CA ALA A 13 2.37 5.43 -12.32
C ALA A 13 1.24 6.39 -11.94
N ALA A 14 0.81 6.40 -10.67
CA ALA A 14 -0.18 7.35 -10.18
C ALA A 14 0.31 8.81 -10.27
N GLY A 15 1.57 9.07 -9.92
CA GLY A 15 2.17 10.40 -10.07
C GLY A 15 2.32 10.82 -11.53
N GLY A 16 2.72 9.90 -12.41
CA GLY A 16 2.76 10.14 -13.86
C GLY A 16 1.37 10.42 -14.45
N TYR A 17 0.34 9.71 -14.01
CA TYR A 17 -1.05 9.97 -14.38
C TYR A 17 -1.49 11.37 -13.94
N ALA A 18 -1.23 11.75 -12.69
CA ALA A 18 -1.55 13.07 -12.17
C ALA A 18 -0.83 14.21 -12.92
N LEU A 19 0.43 14.00 -13.30
CA LEU A 19 1.19 14.93 -14.14
C LEU A 19 0.58 15.05 -15.54
N ALA A 20 0.11 13.94 -16.12
CA ALA A 20 -0.49 13.93 -17.44
C ALA A 20 -1.88 14.58 -17.47
N THR A 21 -2.69 14.38 -16.43
CA THR A 21 -4.02 14.99 -16.31
C THR A 21 -3.97 16.42 -15.76
N GLN A 22 -2.84 16.83 -15.17
CA GLN A 22 -2.66 18.10 -14.45
C GLN A 22 -3.78 18.36 -13.43
N SER A 23 -4.35 17.29 -12.86
CA SER A 23 -5.50 17.37 -11.99
C SER A 23 -5.06 17.27 -10.52
N GLN A 24 -5.41 18.30 -9.74
CA GLN A 24 -5.18 18.33 -8.29
C GLN A 24 -5.73 17.09 -7.55
N PRO A 25 -6.97 16.59 -7.84
CA PRO A 25 -7.45 15.39 -7.15
C PRO A 25 -6.66 14.13 -7.50
N ASP A 26 -6.05 14.05 -8.69
CA ASP A 26 -5.17 12.93 -9.05
C ASP A 26 -3.84 13.00 -8.29
N PHE A 27 -3.29 14.20 -8.06
CA PHE A 27 -2.12 14.37 -7.19
C PHE A 27 -2.41 13.98 -5.75
N ALA A 28 -3.56 14.39 -5.20
CA ALA A 28 -4.01 13.98 -3.87
C ALA A 28 -4.11 12.44 -3.77
N SER A 29 -4.65 11.80 -4.81
CA SER A 29 -4.79 10.34 -4.88
C SER A 29 -3.42 9.64 -4.93
N ALA A 30 -2.49 10.13 -5.75
CA ALA A 30 -1.13 9.60 -5.82
C ALA A 30 -0.37 9.77 -4.49
N TYR A 31 -0.57 10.90 -3.81
CA TYR A 31 0.01 11.17 -2.50
C TYR A 31 -0.51 10.20 -1.42
N ARG A 32 -1.83 10.04 -1.32
CA ARG A 32 -2.48 9.09 -0.39
C ARG A 32 -2.04 7.64 -0.66
N LEU A 33 -1.89 7.27 -1.92
CA LEU A 33 -1.35 5.97 -2.32
C LEU A 33 0.08 5.76 -1.81
N GLY A 34 0.97 6.74 -2.03
CA GLY A 34 2.35 6.69 -1.54
C GLY A 34 2.44 6.55 -0.02
N LEU A 35 1.65 7.34 0.72
CA LEU A 35 1.58 7.26 2.18
C LEU A 35 1.06 5.90 2.66
N SER A 36 -0.01 5.39 2.05
CA SER A 36 -0.60 4.11 2.42
C SER A 36 0.40 2.97 2.26
N MET A 37 1.11 2.93 1.13
CA MET A 37 2.10 1.88 0.85
C MET A 37 3.31 1.98 1.77
N THR A 38 3.82 3.20 2.01
CA THR A 38 4.97 3.44 2.89
C THR A 38 4.65 3.07 4.34
N GLY A 39 3.50 3.54 4.85
CA GLY A 39 3.04 3.23 6.20
C GLY A 39 2.81 1.74 6.40
N ALA A 40 2.13 1.08 5.46
CA ALA A 40 1.86 -0.35 5.55
C ALA A 40 3.15 -1.20 5.48
N TYR A 41 4.11 -0.77 4.65
CA TYR A 41 5.44 -1.38 4.59
C TYR A 41 6.19 -1.23 5.92
N ALA A 42 6.22 -0.03 6.50
CA ALA A 42 6.87 0.22 7.78
C ALA A 42 6.31 -0.66 8.90
N VAL A 43 4.97 -0.74 9.01
CA VAL A 43 4.30 -1.63 9.98
C VAL A 43 4.69 -3.09 9.74
N THR A 44 4.61 -3.56 8.51
CA THR A 44 4.94 -4.96 8.17
C THR A 44 6.40 -5.28 8.46
N PHE A 45 7.31 -4.37 8.14
CA PHE A 45 8.74 -4.51 8.38
C PHE A 45 9.05 -4.60 9.88
N SER A 46 8.43 -3.75 10.68
CA SER A 46 8.56 -3.78 12.14
C SER A 46 8.02 -5.08 12.72
N LEU A 47 6.80 -5.49 12.33
CA LEU A 47 6.19 -6.74 12.81
C LEU A 47 7.00 -7.98 12.43
N LYS A 48 7.58 -8.03 11.23
CA LYS A 48 8.48 -9.13 10.82
C LYS A 48 9.64 -9.32 11.79
N ARG A 49 10.23 -8.22 12.27
CA ARG A 49 11.37 -8.24 13.19
C ARG A 49 11.00 -8.65 14.61
N ILE A 50 9.73 -8.44 15.00
CA ILE A 50 9.18 -8.79 16.30
C ILE A 50 8.73 -10.27 16.32
N ILE A 51 7.88 -10.68 15.37
CA ILE A 51 7.22 -11.99 15.39
C ILE A 51 8.20 -13.12 15.01
N ARG A 52 9.11 -12.87 14.07
CA ARG A 52 10.13 -13.83 13.61
C ARG A 52 9.62 -15.25 13.32
N ARG A 53 8.44 -15.35 12.72
CA ARG A 53 7.79 -16.63 12.39
C ARG A 53 8.57 -17.38 11.29
N PRO A 54 8.88 -18.68 11.45
CA PRO A 54 9.51 -19.48 10.40
C PRO A 54 8.56 -19.69 9.22
N ARG A 55 9.09 -19.71 8.00
CA ARG A 55 8.31 -19.96 6.78
C ARG A 55 7.87 -21.42 6.67
N PRO A 56 6.78 -21.72 5.92
CA PRO A 56 6.28 -23.09 5.75
C PRO A 56 7.35 -24.08 5.26
N TYR A 57 8.15 -23.69 4.27
CA TYR A 57 9.24 -24.54 3.76
C TYR A 57 10.37 -24.73 4.77
N ALA A 58 10.69 -23.70 5.56
CA ALA A 58 11.73 -23.77 6.58
C ALA A 58 11.32 -24.67 7.77
N ALA A 59 10.02 -24.79 8.00
CA ALA A 59 9.43 -25.72 8.97
C ALA A 59 9.23 -27.14 8.41
N GLY A 60 9.62 -27.41 7.15
CA GLY A 60 9.46 -28.71 6.51
C GLY A 60 8.01 -29.07 6.14
N LEU A 61 7.08 -28.11 6.19
CA LEU A 61 5.65 -28.38 5.96
C LEU A 61 5.28 -28.45 4.48
N VAL A 62 6.04 -27.77 3.61
CA VAL A 62 5.79 -27.70 2.16
C VAL A 62 7.10 -27.57 1.40
N THR A 63 7.10 -28.03 0.15
CA THR A 63 8.20 -27.77 -0.78
C THR A 63 8.14 -26.34 -1.28
N ARG A 64 9.28 -25.65 -1.28
CA ARG A 64 9.41 -24.31 -1.85
C ARG A 64 9.38 -24.39 -3.39
N ARG A 65 8.52 -23.60 -4.04
CA ARG A 65 8.26 -23.67 -5.50
C ARG A 65 8.55 -22.37 -6.26
N ASP A 66 9.41 -21.50 -5.73
CA ASP A 66 9.71 -20.19 -6.33
C ASP A 66 10.87 -20.21 -7.33
N GLY A 67 11.32 -21.39 -7.76
CA GLY A 67 12.41 -21.56 -8.73
C GLY A 67 13.79 -21.11 -8.21
N LEU A 68 13.90 -20.85 -6.90
CA LEU A 68 15.15 -20.47 -6.22
C LEU A 68 15.68 -21.62 -5.34
N ALA A 69 15.28 -22.86 -5.61
CA ALA A 69 15.45 -24.02 -4.75
C ALA A 69 16.79 -24.74 -4.98
N ASP A 70 17.87 -23.99 -5.20
CA ASP A 70 19.10 -24.56 -5.76
C ASP A 70 20.34 -23.79 -5.26
N THR A 71 20.58 -23.74 -3.95
CA THR A 71 21.95 -23.59 -3.44
C THR A 71 22.03 -24.18 -2.05
N GLU A 72 22.90 -25.19 -1.89
CA GLU A 72 23.20 -25.95 -0.68
C GLU A 72 23.77 -25.12 0.49
N SER A 73 23.07 -24.09 0.94
CA SER A 73 23.38 -23.42 2.20
C SER A 73 22.25 -23.67 3.18
N ARG A 74 22.43 -24.73 3.98
CA ARG A 74 21.58 -25.16 5.10
C ARG A 74 21.49 -24.13 6.24
N ALA A 75 22.03 -22.93 6.05
CA ALA A 75 21.94 -21.82 6.98
C ALA A 75 20.61 -21.09 6.75
N LEU A 76 19.67 -21.26 7.69
CA LEU A 76 18.44 -20.47 7.72
C LEU A 76 18.80 -18.98 7.74
N THR A 77 18.45 -18.28 6.69
CA THR A 77 18.63 -16.84 6.57
C THR A 77 17.59 -16.10 7.42
N LEU A 78 17.84 -14.81 7.71
CA LEU A 78 16.82 -13.94 8.31
C LEU A 78 15.52 -13.88 7.48
N ASP A 79 15.60 -14.11 6.16
CA ASP A 79 14.42 -14.16 5.27
C ASP A 79 13.54 -15.40 5.60
N ASP A 80 14.15 -16.51 6.02
CA ASP A 80 13.46 -17.77 6.37
C ASP A 80 12.70 -17.69 7.70
N ARG A 81 13.08 -16.76 8.58
CA ARG A 81 12.50 -16.55 9.92
C ARG A 81 11.58 -15.33 9.99
N THR A 82 11.16 -14.76 8.88
CA THR A 82 10.30 -13.56 8.87
C THR A 82 9.07 -13.75 7.98
N ALA A 83 8.35 -14.85 8.18
CA ALA A 83 7.14 -15.21 7.41
C ALA A 83 5.99 -14.22 7.64
N MET A 84 5.73 -13.84 8.90
CA MET A 84 4.58 -13.02 9.28
C MET A 84 4.99 -11.55 9.45
N PRO A 85 4.23 -10.57 8.93
CA PRO A 85 3.16 -10.66 7.93
C PRO A 85 3.69 -10.84 6.49
N SER A 86 2.84 -11.19 5.53
CA SER A 86 3.22 -11.24 4.11
C SER A 86 3.33 -9.84 3.50
N GLY A 87 4.55 -9.40 3.16
CA GLY A 87 4.78 -8.07 2.56
C GLY A 87 4.15 -7.89 1.17
N HIS A 88 4.03 -8.96 0.38
CA HIS A 88 3.34 -8.90 -0.91
C HIS A 88 1.85 -8.71 -0.73
N ALA A 89 1.23 -9.42 0.23
CA ALA A 89 -0.18 -9.27 0.54
C ALA A 89 -0.46 -7.87 1.10
N THR A 90 0.40 -7.36 2.00
CA THR A 90 0.28 -6.00 2.54
C THR A 90 0.32 -4.96 1.44
N LEU A 91 1.38 -4.93 0.62
CA LEU A 91 1.55 -3.88 -0.38
C LEU A 91 0.50 -3.96 -1.49
N ALA A 92 0.12 -5.17 -1.92
CA ALA A 92 -0.93 -5.35 -2.90
C ALA A 92 -2.29 -4.88 -2.37
N ALA A 93 -2.62 -5.20 -1.11
CA ALA A 93 -3.85 -4.73 -0.48
C ALA A 93 -3.85 -3.21 -0.26
N ALA A 94 -2.73 -2.62 0.19
CA ALA A 94 -2.61 -1.18 0.37
C ALA A 94 -2.81 -0.44 -0.96
N MET A 95 -2.16 -0.91 -2.02
CA MET A 95 -2.28 -0.33 -3.36
C MET A 95 -3.70 -0.47 -3.92
N ALA A 96 -4.25 -1.68 -3.92
CA ALA A 96 -5.59 -1.93 -4.45
C ALA A 96 -6.67 -1.15 -3.68
N THR A 97 -6.59 -1.13 -2.35
CA THR A 97 -7.57 -0.43 -1.50
C THR A 97 -7.45 1.09 -1.67
N SER A 98 -6.24 1.64 -1.59
CA SER A 98 -6.02 3.08 -1.75
C SER A 98 -6.49 3.57 -3.11
N TRP A 99 -6.13 2.87 -4.18
CA TRP A 99 -6.53 3.29 -5.52
C TRP A 99 -8.03 3.19 -5.75
N SER A 100 -8.67 2.16 -5.17
CA SER A 100 -10.13 1.96 -5.20
C SER A 100 -10.89 3.04 -4.44
N LEU A 101 -10.35 3.52 -3.31
CA LEU A 101 -10.96 4.60 -2.53
C LEU A 101 -10.87 5.94 -3.26
N SER A 102 -9.75 6.21 -3.94
CA SER A 102 -9.61 7.38 -4.81
C SER A 102 -10.48 7.32 -6.07
N HIS A 103 -10.70 6.13 -6.62
CA HIS A 103 -11.44 5.92 -7.86
C HIS A 103 -12.53 4.85 -7.67
N PRO A 104 -13.69 5.19 -7.08
CA PRO A 104 -14.75 4.25 -6.70
C PRO A 104 -15.58 3.78 -7.91
N ARG A 105 -14.90 3.29 -8.95
CA ARG A 105 -15.48 2.77 -10.18
C ARG A 105 -15.36 1.24 -10.14
N TRP A 106 -16.44 0.50 -10.42
CA TRP A 106 -16.44 -0.97 -10.36
C TRP A 106 -15.33 -1.61 -11.21
N TYR A 107 -15.03 -1.00 -12.37
CA TYR A 107 -14.00 -1.45 -13.30
C TYR A 107 -12.57 -1.11 -12.85
N VAL A 108 -12.39 -0.35 -11.76
CA VAL A 108 -11.10 -0.17 -11.07
C VAL A 108 -11.00 -1.13 -9.89
N ILE A 109 -12.06 -1.19 -9.08
CA ILE A 109 -12.13 -2.00 -7.85
C ILE A 109 -11.96 -3.49 -8.17
N THR A 110 -12.71 -3.99 -9.15
CA THR A 110 -12.72 -5.42 -9.50
C THR A 110 -11.35 -5.91 -9.94
N PRO A 111 -10.68 -5.34 -10.97
CA PRO A 111 -9.36 -5.81 -11.38
C PRO A 111 -8.31 -5.59 -10.29
N ALA A 112 -8.38 -4.52 -9.51
CA ALA A 112 -7.47 -4.29 -8.39
C ALA A 112 -7.59 -5.38 -7.31
N ALA A 113 -8.82 -5.75 -6.94
CA ALA A 113 -9.09 -6.82 -5.98
C ALA A 113 -8.64 -8.19 -6.51
N VAL A 114 -8.90 -8.50 -7.79
CA VAL A 114 -8.45 -9.73 -8.45
C VAL A 114 -6.93 -9.82 -8.45
N TRP A 115 -6.24 -8.73 -8.81
CA TRP A 115 -4.77 -8.67 -8.80
C TRP A 115 -4.19 -8.83 -7.40
N ALA A 116 -4.74 -8.15 -6.40
CA ALA A 116 -4.27 -8.24 -5.02
C ALA A 116 -4.48 -9.65 -4.43
N THR A 117 -5.61 -10.26 -4.74
CA THR A 117 -5.94 -11.64 -4.33
C THR A 117 -5.02 -12.64 -5.01
N SER A 118 -4.82 -12.51 -6.32
CA SER A 118 -3.93 -13.39 -7.10
C SER A 118 -2.48 -13.30 -6.60
N THR A 119 -2.00 -12.08 -6.36
CA THR A 119 -0.67 -11.83 -5.77
C THR A 119 -0.56 -12.50 -4.40
N SER A 120 -1.59 -12.40 -3.56
CA SER A 120 -1.64 -13.00 -2.23
C SER A 120 -1.65 -14.54 -2.27
N LEU A 121 -2.48 -15.14 -3.13
CA LEU A 121 -2.57 -16.59 -3.32
C LEU A 121 -1.27 -17.17 -3.86
N SER A 122 -0.59 -16.46 -4.77
CA SER A 122 0.70 -16.90 -5.30
C SER A 122 1.70 -17.19 -4.18
N ARG A 123 1.68 -16.42 -3.09
CA ARG A 123 2.61 -16.59 -1.96
C ARG A 123 2.34 -17.87 -1.16
N VAL A 124 1.07 -18.26 -1.05
CA VAL A 124 0.69 -19.53 -0.44
C VAL A 124 1.08 -20.68 -1.37
N HIS A 125 0.80 -20.55 -2.67
CA HIS A 125 1.11 -21.57 -3.68
C HIS A 125 2.62 -21.85 -3.78
N LEU A 126 3.45 -20.82 -3.67
CA LEU A 126 4.91 -20.93 -3.68
C LEU A 126 5.47 -21.57 -2.39
N GLY A 127 4.64 -21.80 -1.37
CA GLY A 127 5.03 -22.41 -0.10
C GLY A 127 5.84 -21.48 0.83
N VAL A 128 5.83 -20.18 0.56
CA VAL A 128 6.67 -19.20 1.27
C VAL A 128 5.95 -18.47 2.40
N HIS A 129 4.61 -18.50 2.41
CA HIS A 129 3.76 -17.90 3.45
C HIS A 129 2.58 -18.81 3.79
N TYR A 130 2.13 -18.75 5.04
CA TYR A 130 0.90 -19.38 5.45
C TYR A 130 -0.29 -18.49 5.08
N VAL A 131 -1.49 -19.09 4.99
CA VAL A 131 -2.74 -18.34 4.76
C VAL A 131 -2.94 -17.25 5.82
N SER A 132 -2.56 -17.52 7.08
CA SER A 132 -2.61 -16.54 8.16
C SER A 132 -1.67 -15.34 7.94
N ASP A 133 -0.48 -15.55 7.37
CA ASP A 133 0.47 -14.47 7.09
C ASP A 133 -0.09 -13.53 6.01
N VAL A 134 -0.81 -14.11 5.04
CA VAL A 134 -1.50 -13.40 3.98
C VAL A 134 -2.67 -12.62 4.54
N ALA A 135 -3.54 -13.24 5.33
CA ALA A 135 -4.69 -12.58 5.95
C ALA A 135 -4.28 -11.36 6.79
N VAL A 136 -3.25 -11.51 7.63
CA VAL A 136 -2.73 -10.39 8.44
C VAL A 136 -2.08 -9.32 7.57
N GLY A 137 -1.34 -9.71 6.52
CA GLY A 137 -0.77 -8.75 5.57
C GLY A 137 -1.85 -7.92 4.88
N THR A 138 -2.87 -8.59 4.34
CA THR A 138 -4.02 -7.94 3.68
C THR A 138 -4.76 -6.98 4.63
N ALA A 139 -4.97 -7.38 5.89
CA ALA A 139 -5.60 -6.53 6.90
C ALA A 139 -4.77 -5.27 7.19
N ILE A 140 -3.44 -5.40 7.35
CA ILE A 140 -2.55 -4.25 7.56
C ILE A 140 -2.59 -3.31 6.35
N GLY A 141 -2.51 -3.86 5.13
CA GLY A 141 -2.48 -3.07 3.90
C GLY A 141 -3.78 -2.28 3.68
N SER A 142 -4.91 -2.97 3.72
CA SER A 142 -6.23 -2.35 3.57
C SER A 142 -6.55 -1.38 4.71
N GLY A 143 -6.27 -1.76 5.96
CA GLY A 143 -6.49 -0.91 7.13
C GLY A 143 -5.67 0.39 7.08
N MET A 144 -4.41 0.31 6.65
CA MET A 144 -3.59 1.52 6.46
C MET A 144 -4.15 2.42 5.36
N ALA A 145 -4.57 1.85 4.22
CA ALA A 145 -5.15 2.63 3.15
C ALA A 145 -6.44 3.35 3.60
N VAL A 146 -7.32 2.65 4.32
CA VAL A 146 -8.53 3.24 4.90
C VAL A 146 -8.18 4.35 5.89
N LEU A 147 -7.22 4.11 6.80
CA LEU A 147 -6.77 5.12 7.77
C LEU A 147 -6.28 6.39 7.08
N ILE A 148 -5.43 6.27 6.06
CA ILE A 148 -4.91 7.41 5.31
C ILE A 148 -6.03 8.16 4.57
N HIS A 149 -7.04 7.48 4.05
CA HIS A 149 -8.18 8.14 3.40
C HIS A 149 -9.10 8.84 4.40
N LEU A 150 -9.31 8.24 5.58
CA LEU A 150 -10.08 8.87 6.67
C LEU A 150 -9.37 10.11 7.22
N LEU A 151 -8.04 10.08 7.27
CA LEU A 151 -7.21 11.23 7.65
C LEU A 151 -6.97 12.20 6.48
N GLY A 152 -7.57 11.94 5.31
CA GLY A 152 -7.27 12.58 4.05
C GLY A 152 -7.25 14.11 4.13
N ASP A 153 -8.26 14.72 4.72
CA ASP A 153 -8.38 16.18 4.79
C ASP A 153 -7.36 16.82 5.75
N ALA A 154 -6.84 16.04 6.71
CA ALA A 154 -5.83 16.50 7.67
C ALA A 154 -4.39 16.35 7.14
N ILE A 155 -4.14 15.38 6.25
CA ILE A 155 -2.78 15.03 5.81
C ILE A 155 -2.50 15.36 4.35
N THR A 156 -3.52 15.54 3.52
CA THR A 156 -3.35 15.88 2.11
C THR A 156 -2.98 17.36 2.00
N PRO A 157 -1.83 17.72 1.41
CA PRO A 157 -1.46 19.10 1.21
C PRO A 157 -2.56 19.88 0.47
N THR A 158 -2.86 21.09 0.93
CA THR A 158 -3.89 21.97 0.34
C THR A 158 -3.60 22.34 -1.11
N VAL A 159 -2.34 22.25 -1.56
CA VAL A 159 -1.93 22.41 -2.96
C VAL A 159 -2.52 21.34 -3.90
N PHE A 160 -3.04 20.24 -3.36
CA PHE A 160 -3.74 19.19 -4.11
C PHE A 160 -5.25 19.17 -3.85
N ASP A 161 -5.76 20.09 -3.04
CA ASP A 161 -7.18 20.20 -2.72
C ASP A 161 -7.87 21.16 -3.69
N ALA A 162 -8.57 20.59 -4.67
CA ALA A 162 -9.29 21.34 -5.69
C ALA A 162 -10.38 22.28 -5.12
N ASN A 163 -10.82 22.05 -3.87
CA ASN A 163 -11.88 22.82 -3.23
C ASN A 163 -11.37 23.96 -2.34
N GLN A 164 -10.07 24.04 -2.05
CA GLN A 164 -9.50 25.11 -1.21
C GLN A 164 -8.91 26.30 -2.01
N GLY A 165 -9.10 26.29 -3.33
CA GLY A 165 -8.76 27.43 -4.20
C GLY A 165 -9.80 28.55 -4.24
N ILE A 166 -10.97 28.38 -3.61
CA ILE A 166 -12.06 29.37 -3.62
C ILE A 166 -12.75 29.34 -2.23
N ASP A 167 -12.66 30.45 -1.49
CA ASP A 167 -13.20 30.77 -0.14
C ASP A 167 -12.38 30.32 1.10
N ARG A 168 -12.01 31.14 2.10
CA ARG A 168 -12.12 32.60 2.44
C ARG A 168 -11.32 32.86 3.76
N PRO A 169 -10.99 34.10 4.21
CA PRO A 169 -11.90 35.24 4.29
C PRO A 169 -11.43 36.47 3.52
N ALA A 170 -12.37 37.10 2.80
CA ALA A 170 -12.27 38.51 2.54
C ALA A 170 -12.30 39.20 3.91
N VAL A 171 -11.15 39.68 4.37
CA VAL A 171 -11.12 40.77 5.33
C VAL A 171 -11.74 41.95 4.57
N GLN A 172 -13.06 42.10 4.66
CA GLN A 172 -13.70 43.36 4.34
C GLN A 172 -13.22 44.35 5.40
N VAL A 173 -12.14 45.06 5.09
CA VAL A 173 -11.78 46.27 5.84
C VAL A 173 -12.88 47.29 5.50
N THR A 174 -13.92 47.32 6.32
CA THR A 174 -14.88 48.42 6.31
C THR A 174 -14.13 49.67 6.72
N MET A 175 -13.66 50.45 5.75
CA MET A 175 -13.19 51.81 6.01
C MET A 175 -14.43 52.67 6.28
N PRO A 176 -14.59 53.26 7.48
CA PRO A 176 -15.66 54.22 7.69
C PRO A 176 -15.35 55.46 6.84
N LEU A 177 -16.16 55.70 5.81
CA LEU A 177 -16.19 56.99 5.15
C LEU A 177 -16.90 57.97 6.10
N ASN A 178 -16.10 58.73 6.83
CA ASN A 178 -16.59 59.94 7.49
C ASN A 178 -16.71 61.04 6.44
N TYR A 179 -17.94 61.45 6.12
CA TYR A 179 -18.28 62.77 5.62
C TYR A 179 -18.97 63.55 6.73
#